data_AF-A0A0B4D913-F1
#
_entry.id   AF-A0A0B4D913-F1
#
_cell.length_a   1.000
_cell.length_b   1.000
_cell.length_c   1.000
_cell.angle_alpha   90.00
_cell.angle_beta   90.00
_cell.angle_gamma   90.00
#
_symmetry.space_group_name_H-M   'P 1'
#
loop_
_entity.id
_entity.type
_entity.pdbx_description
1 polymer ?
#
loop_
_entity_poly.entity_id
_entity_poly.type
_entity_poly.pdbx_seq_one_letter_code
_entity_poly.pdbx_strand_id
1 'polypeptide(L)'
;MKKITLLMFGLIQTFAYSQTQDLAALASGENVGMNALFDSKDNLYGYVSLYSYGKTDKKTQKFEYVLLDKNLNPVANNEFESNLLVSNYYGYVDFKGQIILRPSDFNYLQAFAKDAAMPVSMVIDPKTNTVKPKVYYDYLENGTFVEINQPKSFKEERKENRAEKKDKGYNYVSSVGEIKEGGYFALEYNDYGKYVNKNSLIKFDENKKEVWRYRYNTDGSKKVFSDLTLLEKDENRLYGILRKVNDDDKTFSLLVIDMKTGKELSNQPITGLTPETIYNIDALYSSGKKLDNDKNFDDKVVLMGRNFDKGDKGFARFILDKNNYNVDLKTLNYKPDLSNHIPKLSADGGVENGYFLQTKDVYFMSDGSVGILSEKFKPAGQYNAPKTTDLVYINTDKDFKVKDVQVFEKEKSKWVNSDYLFSQYLNDGKDVVFFFRDYKKDQVTKEKKWNLFINTVIDGKFKQEIIPISEKDNFVVTPYVAKEGYILLREYNEKEKFNKVRLERLNY
;
A
#
# COMPACT_ATOMS: atom_id res chain seq x y z
N MET A 1 -22.14 -53.12 -2.24
CA MET A 1 -21.94 -52.07 -1.21
C MET A 1 -20.62 -51.31 -1.34
N LYS A 2 -19.45 -51.95 -1.54
CA LYS A 2 -18.14 -51.25 -1.72
C LYS A 2 -18.06 -50.24 -2.89
N LYS A 3 -18.85 -50.40 -3.96
CA LYS A 3 -18.88 -49.46 -5.09
C LYS A 3 -19.69 -48.18 -4.84
N ILE A 4 -20.67 -48.22 -3.93
CA ILE A 4 -21.49 -47.05 -3.57
C ILE A 4 -20.73 -46.15 -2.59
N THR A 5 -19.91 -46.74 -1.70
CA THR A 5 -19.06 -45.99 -0.78
C THR A 5 -17.96 -45.22 -1.51
N LEU A 6 -17.39 -45.78 -2.59
CA LEU A 6 -16.37 -45.10 -3.41
C LEU A 6 -16.97 -43.96 -4.24
N LEU A 7 -18.22 -44.11 -4.71
CA LEU A 7 -18.94 -43.08 -5.45
C LEU A 7 -19.41 -41.93 -4.55
N MET A 8 -19.81 -42.23 -3.30
CA MET A 8 -20.05 -41.20 -2.28
C MET A 8 -18.76 -40.50 -1.84
N PHE A 9 -17.62 -41.19 -1.75
CA PHE A 9 -16.33 -40.56 -1.45
C PHE A 9 -15.87 -39.62 -2.59
N GLY A 10 -16.15 -39.98 -3.85
CA GLY A 10 -15.89 -39.13 -5.02
C GLY A 10 -16.80 -37.90 -5.09
N LEU A 11 -18.08 -38.04 -4.74
CA LEU A 11 -19.03 -36.91 -4.67
C LEU A 11 -18.74 -35.96 -3.51
N ILE A 12 -18.23 -36.46 -2.38
CA ILE A 12 -17.79 -35.62 -1.25
C ILE A 12 -16.48 -34.88 -1.57
N GLN A 13 -15.60 -35.43 -2.43
CA GLN A 13 -14.40 -34.74 -2.91
C GLN A 13 -14.71 -33.64 -3.95
N THR A 14 -15.81 -33.74 -4.70
CA THR A 14 -16.26 -32.65 -5.60
C THR A 14 -16.93 -31.48 -4.88
N PHE A 15 -17.21 -31.61 -3.58
CA PHE A 15 -17.63 -30.50 -2.71
C PHE A 15 -16.46 -29.90 -1.92
N ALA A 16 -15.21 -30.12 -2.34
CA ALA A 16 -14.09 -29.31 -1.89
C ALA A 16 -14.37 -27.84 -2.28
N TYR A 17 -14.90 -27.12 -1.29
CA TYR A 17 -15.54 -25.81 -1.30
C TYR A 17 -14.80 -24.72 -2.08
N SER A 18 -14.97 -24.68 -3.42
CA SER A 18 -14.80 -23.44 -4.17
C SER A 18 -16.02 -22.57 -3.90
N GLN A 19 -15.92 -21.68 -2.90
CA GLN A 19 -16.94 -20.66 -2.66
C GLN A 19 -16.91 -19.71 -3.86
N THR A 20 -18.04 -19.58 -4.56
CA THR A 20 -18.17 -18.77 -5.78
C THR A 20 -19.25 -17.73 -5.58
N GLN A 21 -19.05 -16.52 -6.12
CA GLN A 21 -20.04 -15.45 -6.12
C GLN A 21 -20.08 -14.81 -7.51
N ASP A 22 -21.28 -14.62 -8.04
CA ASP A 22 -21.51 -13.89 -9.29
C ASP A 22 -21.66 -12.41 -8.99
N LEU A 23 -20.67 -11.61 -9.38
CA LEU A 23 -20.66 -10.16 -9.15
C LEU A 23 -21.67 -9.43 -10.02
N ALA A 24 -22.02 -9.96 -11.20
CA ALA A 24 -23.01 -9.33 -12.08
C ALA A 24 -24.44 -9.51 -11.54
N ALA A 25 -24.66 -10.51 -10.68
CA ALA A 25 -25.96 -10.79 -10.07
C ALA A 25 -26.17 -10.10 -8.71
N LEU A 26 -25.16 -9.44 -8.15
CA LEU A 26 -25.24 -8.82 -6.81
C LEU A 26 -26.03 -7.51 -6.77
N ALA A 27 -26.04 -6.76 -7.87
CA ALA A 27 -26.69 -5.46 -7.97
C ALA A 27 -27.09 -5.18 -9.43
N SER A 28 -28.04 -4.26 -9.64
CA SER A 28 -28.55 -3.95 -10.98
C SER A 28 -27.71 -2.91 -11.74
N GLY A 29 -26.85 -2.18 -11.05
CA GLY A 29 -25.91 -1.23 -11.65
C GLY A 29 -24.72 -1.91 -12.36
N GLU A 30 -23.92 -1.10 -13.06
CA GLU A 30 -22.70 -1.58 -13.70
C GLU A 30 -21.58 -1.76 -12.67
N ASN A 31 -20.96 -2.94 -12.60
CA ASN A 31 -19.84 -3.20 -11.68
C ASN A 31 -18.62 -2.34 -12.06
N VAL A 32 -18.30 -1.34 -11.24
CA VAL A 32 -17.18 -0.41 -11.49
C VAL A 32 -15.90 -0.79 -10.74
N GLY A 33 -15.99 -1.68 -9.75
CA GLY A 33 -14.82 -2.11 -9.00
C GLY A 33 -15.12 -3.12 -7.92
N MET A 34 -14.06 -3.80 -7.47
CA MET A 34 -14.03 -4.62 -6.28
C MET A 34 -12.63 -4.55 -5.67
N ASN A 35 -12.53 -4.41 -4.35
CA ASN A 35 -11.25 -4.50 -3.65
C ASN A 35 -11.38 -5.19 -2.29
N ALA A 36 -10.27 -5.73 -1.81
CA ALA A 36 -10.17 -6.33 -0.48
C ALA A 36 -10.20 -5.26 0.62
N LEU A 37 -10.82 -5.61 1.73
CA LEU A 37 -10.91 -4.82 2.96
C LEU A 37 -10.03 -5.48 4.02
N PHE A 38 -9.01 -4.79 4.50
CA PHE A 38 -8.14 -5.24 5.58
C PHE A 38 -8.48 -4.50 6.87
N ASP A 39 -8.45 -5.22 8.00
CA ASP A 39 -8.60 -4.62 9.32
C ASP A 39 -7.30 -3.95 9.81
N SER A 40 -7.34 -3.32 10.98
CA SER A 40 -6.18 -2.63 11.58
C SER A 40 -4.98 -3.53 11.92
N LYS A 41 -5.10 -4.86 11.74
CA LYS A 41 -4.05 -5.85 11.95
C LYS A 41 -3.65 -6.53 10.62
N ASP A 42 -4.01 -5.92 9.49
CA ASP A 42 -3.79 -6.42 8.13
C ASP A 42 -4.45 -7.78 7.83
N ASN A 43 -5.44 -8.20 8.61
CA ASN A 43 -6.22 -9.40 8.28
C ASN A 43 -7.32 -9.05 7.27
N LEU A 44 -7.59 -9.96 6.34
CA LEU A 44 -8.73 -9.81 5.43
C LEU A 44 -10.05 -9.80 6.21
N TYR A 45 -10.69 -8.64 6.27
CA TYR A 45 -12.03 -8.43 6.81
C TYR A 45 -13.10 -8.95 5.84
N GLY A 46 -12.92 -8.68 4.55
CA GLY A 46 -13.86 -9.06 3.49
C GLY A 46 -13.55 -8.30 2.20
N TYR A 47 -14.58 -8.03 1.40
CA TYR A 47 -14.45 -7.28 0.16
C TYR A 47 -15.58 -6.26 0.03
N VAL A 48 -15.33 -5.19 -0.70
CA VAL A 48 -16.38 -4.30 -1.20
C VAL A 48 -16.43 -4.39 -2.72
N SER A 49 -17.63 -4.55 -3.25
CA SER A 49 -17.94 -4.43 -4.67
C SER A 49 -18.79 -3.18 -4.88
N LEU A 50 -18.51 -2.42 -5.94
CA LEU A 50 -19.17 -1.15 -6.25
C LEU A 50 -19.86 -1.20 -7.59
N TYR A 51 -21.03 -0.58 -7.64
CA TYR A 51 -21.91 -0.55 -8.80
C TYR A 51 -22.36 0.86 -9.09
N SER A 52 -22.23 1.31 -10.34
CA SER A 52 -22.72 2.62 -10.78
C SER A 52 -24.11 2.50 -11.40
N TYR A 53 -25.01 3.38 -10.99
CA TYR A 53 -26.33 3.55 -11.58
C TYR A 53 -26.36 4.73 -12.57
N GLY A 54 -25.21 5.38 -12.77
CA GLY A 54 -25.09 6.56 -13.61
C GLY A 54 -25.60 7.85 -12.95
N LYS A 55 -25.79 8.87 -13.78
CA LYS A 55 -26.10 10.23 -13.34
C LYS A 55 -27.53 10.33 -12.81
N THR A 56 -27.69 10.95 -11.66
CA THR A 56 -28.99 11.29 -11.06
C THR A 56 -29.38 12.74 -11.37
N ASP A 57 -28.40 13.66 -11.44
CA ASP A 57 -28.61 15.04 -11.90
C ASP A 57 -27.35 15.63 -12.59
N LYS A 58 -27.26 16.98 -12.68
CA LYS A 58 -26.13 17.71 -13.31
C LYS A 58 -24.84 17.76 -12.48
N LYS A 59 -24.88 17.38 -11.21
CA LYS A 59 -23.79 17.43 -10.22
C LYS A 59 -23.59 16.10 -9.47
N THR A 60 -24.61 15.23 -9.46
CA THR A 60 -24.62 13.97 -8.71
C THR A 60 -24.80 12.74 -9.60
N GLN A 61 -24.36 11.60 -9.08
CA GLN A 61 -24.59 10.26 -9.60
C GLN A 61 -24.83 9.29 -8.45
N LYS A 62 -25.43 8.15 -8.75
CA LYS A 62 -25.76 7.11 -7.76
C LYS A 62 -24.83 5.92 -7.88
N PHE A 63 -24.40 5.42 -6.72
CA PHE A 63 -23.68 4.17 -6.55
C PHE A 63 -24.44 3.24 -5.60
N GLU A 64 -24.16 1.94 -5.70
CA GLU A 64 -24.47 0.93 -4.70
C GLU A 64 -23.18 0.23 -4.28
N TYR A 65 -23.01 0.01 -2.98
CA TYR A 65 -21.98 -0.90 -2.48
C TYR A 65 -22.60 -2.24 -2.12
N VAL A 66 -21.83 -3.31 -2.27
CA VAL A 66 -22.13 -4.63 -1.74
C VAL A 66 -20.90 -5.10 -0.95
N LEU A 67 -21.08 -5.32 0.35
CA LEU A 67 -20.08 -5.89 1.24
C LEU A 67 -20.18 -7.41 1.20
N LEU A 68 -19.03 -8.05 1.01
CA LEU A 68 -18.87 -9.49 1.09
C LEU A 68 -17.98 -9.83 2.29
N ASP A 69 -18.32 -10.89 3.03
CA ASP A 69 -17.40 -11.43 4.03
C ASP A 69 -16.16 -12.08 3.35
N LYS A 70 -15.18 -12.51 4.14
CA LYS A 70 -13.98 -13.21 3.63
C LYS A 70 -14.26 -14.55 2.93
N ASN A 71 -15.51 -15.04 2.95
CA ASN A 71 -15.98 -16.25 2.29
C ASN A 71 -16.88 -15.93 1.07
N LEU A 72 -16.93 -14.67 0.64
CA LEU A 72 -17.74 -14.14 -0.46
C LEU A 72 -19.25 -14.10 -0.23
N ASN A 73 -19.72 -14.29 1.00
CA ASN A 73 -21.15 -14.15 1.31
C ASN A 73 -21.53 -12.66 1.36
N PRO A 74 -22.60 -12.22 0.68
CA PRO A 74 -23.12 -10.86 0.85
C PRO A 74 -23.60 -10.64 2.29
N VAL A 75 -23.12 -9.57 2.92
CA VAL A 75 -23.47 -9.22 4.31
C VAL A 75 -24.27 -7.94 4.42
N ALA A 76 -24.08 -7.00 3.50
CA ALA A 76 -24.76 -5.71 3.51
C ALA A 76 -24.66 -5.03 2.14
N ASN A 77 -25.68 -4.29 1.75
CA ASN A 77 -25.67 -3.43 0.57
C ASN A 77 -26.54 -2.19 0.81
N ASN A 78 -26.16 -1.07 0.22
CA ASN A 78 -26.97 0.14 0.21
C ASN A 78 -26.55 1.09 -0.92
N GLU A 79 -27.45 1.99 -1.29
CA GLU A 79 -27.22 3.00 -2.31
C GLU A 79 -26.78 4.34 -1.68
N PHE A 80 -26.02 5.13 -2.43
CA PHE A 80 -25.66 6.49 -2.03
C PHE A 80 -25.44 7.39 -3.26
N GLU A 81 -25.58 8.69 -3.03
CA GLU A 81 -25.22 9.71 -4.02
C GLU A 81 -23.79 10.21 -3.83
N SER A 82 -23.16 10.55 -4.94
CA SER A 82 -21.78 11.02 -5.01
C SER A 82 -21.66 12.13 -6.05
N ASN A 83 -20.60 12.94 -5.95
CA ASN A 83 -20.21 13.91 -6.97
C ASN A 83 -19.93 13.20 -8.32
N LEU A 84 -20.31 13.85 -9.43
CA LEU A 84 -20.04 13.39 -10.82
C LEU A 84 -18.56 13.19 -11.17
N LEU A 85 -17.65 13.79 -10.40
CA LEU A 85 -16.21 13.62 -10.58
C LEU A 85 -15.74 12.20 -10.25
N VAL A 86 -16.45 11.47 -9.40
CA VAL A 86 -15.99 10.16 -8.92
C VAL A 86 -16.35 9.07 -9.93
N SER A 87 -15.38 8.33 -10.44
CA SER A 87 -15.66 7.16 -11.29
C SER A 87 -15.68 5.87 -10.49
N ASN A 88 -14.94 5.81 -9.37
CA ASN A 88 -14.84 4.63 -8.53
C ASN A 88 -14.39 5.03 -7.11
N TYR A 89 -14.60 4.12 -6.16
CA TYR A 89 -14.07 4.22 -4.81
C TYR A 89 -13.18 3.02 -4.47
N TYR A 90 -12.20 3.24 -3.61
CA TYR A 90 -11.41 2.20 -2.95
C TYR A 90 -11.83 2.11 -1.49
N GLY A 91 -12.30 0.94 -1.07
CA GLY A 91 -12.70 0.69 0.31
C GLY A 91 -11.52 0.33 1.23
N TYR A 92 -11.55 0.79 2.48
CA TYR A 92 -10.69 0.28 3.55
C TYR A 92 -11.43 0.30 4.88
N VAL A 93 -10.99 -0.51 5.85
CA VAL A 93 -11.56 -0.50 7.21
C VAL A 93 -10.74 0.44 8.07
N ASP A 94 -11.39 1.35 8.79
CA ASP A 94 -10.71 2.21 9.76
C ASP A 94 -10.56 1.55 11.13
N PHE A 95 -9.87 2.21 12.06
CA PHE A 95 -9.64 1.67 13.40
C PHE A 95 -10.92 1.53 14.25
N LYS A 96 -12.06 2.11 13.83
CA LYS A 96 -13.36 1.97 14.49
C LYS A 96 -14.18 0.81 13.92
N GLY A 97 -13.66 0.10 12.91
CA GLY A 97 -14.37 -0.94 12.19
C GLY A 97 -15.40 -0.39 11.19
N GLN A 98 -15.33 0.90 10.85
CA GLN A 98 -16.13 1.49 9.78
C GLN A 98 -15.44 1.23 8.44
N ILE A 99 -16.22 1.12 7.37
CA ILE A 99 -15.68 0.99 6.02
C ILE A 99 -15.69 2.36 5.36
N ILE A 100 -14.51 2.85 4.98
CA ILE A 100 -14.36 4.12 4.30
C ILE A 100 -14.21 3.85 2.80
N LEU A 101 -15.12 4.39 2.00
CA LEU A 101 -15.00 4.44 0.55
C LEU A 101 -14.29 5.74 0.18
N ARG A 102 -13.02 5.65 -0.22
CA ARG A 102 -12.22 6.81 -0.70
C ARG A 102 -12.29 6.91 -2.22
N PRO A 103 -12.63 8.07 -2.81
CA PRO A 103 -12.57 8.25 -4.26
C PRO A 103 -11.21 7.83 -4.81
N SER A 104 -11.19 6.93 -5.79
CA SER A 104 -9.96 6.35 -6.34
C SER A 104 -9.72 6.66 -7.80
N ASP A 105 -10.80 6.86 -8.56
CA ASP A 105 -10.76 7.24 -9.97
C ASP A 105 -11.63 8.46 -10.22
N PHE A 106 -11.19 9.33 -11.11
CA PHE A 106 -11.86 10.58 -11.41
C PHE A 106 -12.19 10.73 -12.90
N ASN A 107 -13.40 11.21 -13.19
CA ASN A 107 -13.78 11.63 -14.52
C ASN A 107 -13.19 13.03 -14.80
N TYR A 108 -11.96 13.07 -15.31
CA TYR A 108 -11.23 14.31 -15.57
C TYR A 108 -11.93 15.27 -16.54
N LEU A 109 -12.82 14.78 -17.42
CA LEU A 109 -13.63 15.65 -18.28
C LEU A 109 -14.57 16.56 -17.46
N GLN A 110 -14.99 16.09 -16.28
CA GLN A 110 -15.81 16.85 -15.35
C GLN A 110 -14.98 17.76 -14.43
N ALA A 111 -13.65 17.54 -14.29
CA ALA A 111 -12.77 18.28 -13.38
C ALA A 111 -12.57 19.76 -13.77
N PHE A 112 -12.88 20.12 -15.01
CA PHE A 112 -12.83 21.50 -15.51
C PHE A 112 -14.14 22.26 -15.32
N ALA A 113 -15.18 21.62 -14.75
CA ALA A 113 -16.42 22.31 -14.40
C ALA A 113 -16.13 23.42 -13.38
N LYS A 114 -16.77 24.58 -13.55
CA LYS A 114 -16.57 25.76 -12.70
C LYS A 114 -16.86 25.49 -11.21
N ASP A 115 -17.77 24.55 -10.95
CA ASP A 115 -18.23 24.17 -9.61
C ASP A 115 -17.60 22.84 -9.14
N ALA A 116 -16.54 22.37 -9.81
CA ALA A 116 -15.82 21.17 -9.38
C ALA A 116 -15.19 21.39 -8.00
N ALA A 117 -15.48 20.47 -7.09
CA ALA A 117 -14.96 20.43 -5.73
C ALA A 117 -14.27 19.09 -5.48
N MET A 118 -13.37 19.03 -4.50
CA MET A 118 -12.76 17.77 -4.10
C MET A 118 -13.84 16.76 -3.71
N PRO A 119 -13.84 15.54 -4.27
CA PRO A 119 -14.80 14.53 -3.83
C PRO A 119 -14.56 14.09 -2.40
N VAL A 120 -15.66 13.82 -1.68
CA VAL A 120 -15.63 13.36 -0.29
C VAL A 120 -15.59 11.83 -0.23
N SER A 121 -14.94 11.30 0.81
CA SER A 121 -15.09 9.87 1.12
C SER A 121 -16.46 9.60 1.74
N MET A 122 -16.93 8.36 1.61
CA MET A 122 -18.15 7.89 2.29
C MET A 122 -17.76 6.96 3.44
N VAL A 123 -18.53 6.99 4.52
CA VAL A 123 -18.40 6.13 5.69
C VAL A 123 -19.59 5.18 5.68
N ILE A 124 -19.31 3.88 5.68
CA ILE A 124 -20.29 2.82 5.86
C ILE A 124 -20.16 2.30 7.28
N ASP A 125 -21.26 2.31 8.02
CA ASP A 125 -21.39 1.57 9.26
C ASP A 125 -21.97 0.19 8.96
N PRO A 126 -21.16 -0.89 9.03
CA PRO A 126 -21.62 -2.23 8.68
C PRO A 126 -22.68 -2.77 9.66
N LYS A 127 -22.77 -2.24 10.89
CA LYS A 127 -23.76 -2.70 11.88
C LYS A 127 -25.16 -2.16 11.60
N THR A 128 -25.23 -0.92 11.13
CA THR A 128 -26.49 -0.24 10.83
C THR A 128 -26.84 -0.25 9.34
N ASN A 129 -25.93 -0.72 8.49
CA ASN A 129 -26.02 -0.68 7.03
C ASN A 129 -26.31 0.74 6.50
N THR A 130 -25.72 1.76 7.15
CA THR A 130 -25.89 3.16 6.76
C THR A 130 -24.65 3.69 6.08
N VAL A 131 -24.83 4.62 5.14
CA VAL A 131 -23.75 5.27 4.40
C VAL A 131 -23.93 6.78 4.44
N LYS A 132 -22.85 7.50 4.79
CA LYS A 132 -22.87 8.97 4.95
C LYS A 132 -21.55 9.57 4.46
N PRO A 133 -21.53 10.83 4.00
CA PRO A 133 -20.28 11.54 3.75
C PRO A 133 -19.38 11.56 4.99
N LYS A 134 -18.08 11.36 4.79
CA LYS A 134 -17.07 11.49 5.85
C LYS A 134 -16.98 12.95 6.28
N VAL A 135 -17.04 13.18 7.59
CA VAL A 135 -16.79 14.50 8.18
C VAL A 135 -15.28 14.71 8.28
N TYR A 136 -14.81 15.84 7.77
CA TYR A 136 -13.42 16.27 7.91
C TYR A 136 -13.34 17.47 8.85
N TYR A 137 -12.15 17.73 9.37
CA TYR A 137 -11.90 18.83 10.29
C TYR A 137 -10.73 19.67 9.80
N ASP A 138 -10.86 20.98 9.92
CA ASP A 138 -9.76 21.94 9.85
C ASP A 138 -9.48 22.50 11.24
N TYR A 139 -8.22 22.88 11.47
CA TYR A 139 -7.79 23.61 12.66
C TYR A 139 -7.21 24.95 12.20
N LEU A 140 -7.94 26.04 12.46
CA LEU A 140 -7.61 27.37 11.99
C LEU A 140 -6.49 28.03 12.82
N GLU A 141 -5.78 28.99 12.23
CA GLU A 141 -4.69 29.74 12.90
C GLU A 141 -5.13 30.45 14.19
N ASN A 142 -6.43 30.77 14.33
CA ASN A 142 -6.99 31.35 15.54
C ASN A 142 -7.28 30.32 16.66
N GLY A 143 -6.91 29.06 16.48
CA GLY A 143 -7.10 27.99 17.45
C GLY A 143 -8.47 27.30 17.41
N THR A 144 -9.23 27.47 16.33
CA THR A 144 -10.61 26.95 16.23
C THR A 144 -10.70 25.72 15.33
N PHE A 145 -11.42 24.69 15.79
CA PHE A 145 -11.83 23.56 14.94
C PHE A 145 -13.03 23.91 14.08
N VAL A 146 -12.98 23.53 12.81
CA VAL A 146 -14.10 23.70 11.86
C VAL A 146 -14.42 22.36 11.22
N GLU A 147 -15.70 21.98 11.22
CA GLU A 147 -16.21 20.84 10.47
C GLU A 147 -16.37 21.19 8.99
N ILE A 148 -15.79 20.35 8.12
CA ILE A 148 -15.94 20.43 6.68
C ILE A 148 -16.94 19.37 6.24
N ASN A 149 -18.19 19.80 6.05
CA ASN A 149 -19.27 18.95 5.58
C ASN A 149 -19.37 18.90 4.04
N GLN A 150 -18.86 19.94 3.37
CA GLN A 150 -18.77 20.01 1.91
C GLN A 150 -17.49 20.75 1.50
N PRO A 151 -16.62 20.13 0.68
CA PRO A 151 -15.44 20.80 0.17
C PRO A 151 -15.81 22.00 -0.70
N LYS A 152 -15.02 23.08 -0.60
CA LYS A 152 -15.13 24.23 -1.50
C LYS A 152 -14.80 23.81 -2.92
N SER A 153 -15.28 24.58 -3.90
CA SER A 153 -14.81 24.39 -5.27
C SER A 153 -13.32 24.70 -5.37
N PHE A 154 -12.60 24.03 -6.29
CA PHE A 154 -11.17 24.30 -6.51
C PHE A 154 -10.90 25.77 -6.86
N LYS A 155 -11.88 26.45 -7.45
CA LYS A 155 -11.78 27.88 -7.79
C LYS A 155 -11.84 28.76 -6.54
N GLU A 156 -12.73 28.46 -5.60
CA GLU A 156 -12.87 29.19 -4.35
C GLU A 156 -11.64 29.00 -3.47
N GLU A 157 -11.19 27.77 -3.30
CA GLU A 157 -9.99 27.43 -2.54
C GLU A 157 -8.75 28.16 -3.09
N ARG A 158 -8.55 28.15 -4.41
CA ARG A 158 -7.46 28.91 -5.05
C ARG A 158 -7.57 30.42 -4.84
N LYS A 159 -8.79 30.96 -4.81
CA LYS A 159 -9.01 32.41 -4.61
C LYS A 159 -8.66 32.79 -3.16
N GLU A 160 -9.09 31.99 -2.20
CA GLU A 160 -8.77 32.18 -0.78
C GLU A 160 -7.28 32.07 -0.51
N ASN A 161 -6.62 31.01 -1.00
CA ASN A 161 -5.17 30.83 -0.83
C ASN A 161 -4.38 31.99 -1.45
N ARG A 162 -4.80 32.52 -2.61
CA ARG A 162 -4.16 33.71 -3.20
C ARG A 162 -4.36 34.97 -2.36
N ALA A 163 -5.54 35.14 -1.78
CA ALA A 163 -5.87 36.29 -0.95
C ALA A 163 -5.06 36.24 0.37
N GLU A 164 -5.04 35.09 1.04
CA GLU A 164 -4.29 34.88 2.27
C GLU A 164 -2.79 35.10 2.05
N LYS A 165 -2.20 34.48 1.01
CA LYS A 165 -0.79 34.69 0.68
C LYS A 165 -0.45 36.15 0.36
N LYS A 166 -1.37 36.90 -0.25
CA LYS A 166 -1.19 38.32 -0.54
C LYS A 166 -1.21 39.17 0.74
N ASP A 167 -2.05 38.79 1.71
CA ASP A 167 -2.24 39.50 2.98
C ASP A 167 -1.12 39.21 3.99
N LYS A 168 -0.83 37.92 4.22
CA LYS A 168 0.09 37.46 5.28
C LYS A 168 1.51 37.16 4.77
N GLY A 169 1.69 37.00 3.46
CA GLY A 169 2.94 36.52 2.85
C GLY A 169 3.12 34.99 2.86
N TYR A 170 2.20 34.25 3.49
CA TYR A 170 2.16 32.79 3.57
C TYR A 170 0.70 32.30 3.55
N ASN A 171 0.51 31.00 3.29
CA ASN A 171 -0.75 30.32 3.58
C ASN A 171 -0.59 29.55 4.88
N TYR A 172 -1.53 29.70 5.81
CA TYR A 172 -1.58 28.80 6.95
C TYR A 172 -2.18 27.47 6.49
N VAL A 173 -1.49 26.36 6.78
CA VAL A 173 -1.95 25.02 6.39
C VAL A 173 -2.07 24.17 7.64
N SER A 174 -3.19 23.46 7.76
CA SER A 174 -3.42 22.45 8.79
C SER A 174 -4.01 21.19 8.17
N SER A 175 -3.66 20.03 8.73
CA SER A 175 -4.32 18.76 8.45
C SER A 175 -4.66 18.06 9.75
N VAL A 176 -5.94 17.71 9.94
CA VAL A 176 -6.45 17.07 11.16
C VAL A 176 -6.87 15.63 10.86
N GLY A 177 -6.41 14.69 11.69
CA GLY A 177 -6.79 13.29 11.64
C GLY A 177 -7.22 12.78 13.00
N GLU A 178 -8.26 11.95 13.03
CA GLU A 178 -8.61 11.19 14.23
C GLU A 178 -7.65 10.01 14.42
N ILE A 179 -7.38 9.63 15.67
CA ILE A 179 -6.41 8.58 16.00
C ILE A 179 -7.00 7.47 16.86
N LYS A 180 -6.53 6.23 16.66
CA LYS A 180 -7.00 5.02 17.38
C LYS A 180 -6.84 5.12 18.90
N GLU A 181 -5.85 5.89 19.37
CA GLU A 181 -5.56 6.12 20.79
C GLU A 181 -6.47 7.20 21.41
N GLY A 182 -7.46 7.69 20.67
CA GLY A 182 -8.43 8.70 21.12
C GLY A 182 -8.03 10.14 20.81
N GLY A 183 -9.04 10.94 20.46
CA GLY A 183 -8.91 12.34 20.09
C GLY A 183 -8.35 12.54 18.67
N TYR A 184 -7.60 13.63 18.47
CA TYR A 184 -7.13 14.06 17.16
C TYR A 184 -5.65 14.43 17.17
N PHE A 185 -5.01 14.28 16.02
CA PHE A 185 -3.77 14.98 15.70
C PHE A 185 -4.01 16.07 14.66
N ALA A 186 -3.31 17.19 14.83
CA ALA A 186 -3.16 18.16 13.77
C ALA A 186 -1.67 18.39 13.45
N LEU A 187 -1.37 18.49 12.17
CA LEU A 187 -0.11 19.05 11.66
C LEU A 187 -0.41 20.45 11.13
N GLU A 188 0.28 21.46 11.63
CA GLU A 188 0.19 22.84 11.14
C GLU A 188 1.55 23.36 10.66
N TYR A 189 1.54 24.31 9.72
CA TYR A 189 2.71 25.06 9.29
C TYR A 189 2.31 26.28 8.46
N ASN A 190 3.27 27.21 8.31
CA ASN A 190 3.16 28.33 7.39
C ASN A 190 3.83 27.99 6.06
N ASP A 191 3.09 28.02 4.95
CA ASP A 191 3.59 27.78 3.59
C ASP A 191 3.91 29.09 2.84
N TYR A 192 5.19 29.36 2.65
CA TYR A 192 5.68 30.49 1.86
C TYR A 192 5.80 30.14 0.36
N GLY A 193 5.54 28.90 -0.03
CA GLY A 193 5.62 28.33 -1.38
C GLY A 193 7.00 27.85 -1.81
N LYS A 194 8.08 28.35 -1.17
CA LYS A 194 9.46 27.86 -1.40
C LYS A 194 10.03 27.08 -0.22
N TYR A 195 9.42 27.24 0.96
CA TYR A 195 9.78 26.61 2.22
C TYR A 195 8.57 26.70 3.14
N VAL A 196 8.60 25.90 4.21
CA VAL A 196 7.63 25.96 5.30
C VAL A 196 8.35 26.25 6.62
N ASN A 197 7.65 26.85 7.58
CA ASN A 197 8.14 27.01 8.96
C ASN A 197 6.99 27.02 9.97
N LYS A 198 7.32 27.22 11.24
CA LYS A 198 6.38 27.17 12.37
C LYS A 198 5.60 25.85 12.40
N ASN A 199 6.30 24.75 12.12
CA ASN A 199 5.66 23.45 12.10
C ASN A 199 5.29 23.03 13.53
N SER A 200 4.08 22.51 13.70
CA SER A 200 3.68 21.86 14.95
C SER A 200 2.95 20.55 14.70
N LEU A 201 3.24 19.57 15.56
CA LEU A 201 2.38 18.42 15.77
C LEU A 201 1.60 18.63 17.07
N ILE A 202 0.28 18.54 17.02
CA ILE A 202 -0.60 18.90 18.12
C ILE A 202 -1.53 17.73 18.42
N LYS A 203 -1.61 17.32 19.69
CA LYS A 203 -2.62 16.37 20.16
C LYS A 203 -3.81 17.10 20.76
N PHE A 204 -5.00 16.63 20.41
CA PHE A 204 -6.25 17.02 21.02
C PHE A 204 -6.95 15.82 21.64
N ASP A 205 -7.76 16.08 22.67
CA ASP A 205 -8.68 15.09 23.23
C ASP A 205 -9.94 14.92 22.35
N GLU A 206 -10.86 14.05 22.74
CA GLU A 206 -12.13 13.82 22.04
C GLU A 206 -13.04 15.07 22.03
N ASN A 207 -12.85 15.98 22.99
CA ASN A 207 -13.54 17.26 23.08
C ASN A 207 -12.83 18.38 22.31
N LYS A 208 -11.83 18.04 21.48
CA LYS A 208 -11.04 18.97 20.66
C LYS A 208 -10.26 20.00 21.49
N LYS A 209 -9.93 19.69 22.75
CA LYS A 209 -9.06 20.51 23.60
C LYS A 209 -7.60 20.09 23.39
N GLU A 210 -6.72 21.08 23.23
CA GLU A 210 -5.28 20.83 23.08
C GLU A 210 -4.75 20.13 24.34
N VAL A 211 -4.13 18.97 24.15
CA VAL A 211 -3.44 18.21 25.21
C VAL A 211 -1.98 18.63 25.25
N TRP A 212 -1.32 18.67 24.09
CA TRP A 212 0.06 19.11 23.96
C TRP A 212 0.37 19.52 22.53
N ARG A 213 1.47 20.27 22.37
CA ARG A 213 2.00 20.75 21.09
C ARG A 213 3.51 20.62 21.05
N TYR A 214 3.99 19.87 20.07
CA TYR A 214 5.40 19.72 19.76
C TYR A 214 5.76 20.61 18.57
N ARG A 215 6.61 21.61 18.80
CA ARG A 215 7.04 22.57 17.78
C ARG A 215 8.39 22.17 17.20
N TYR A 216 8.50 22.20 15.88
CA TYR A 216 9.74 21.97 15.15
C TYR A 216 9.81 22.93 13.96
N ASN A 217 11.00 23.12 13.39
CA ASN A 217 11.18 24.01 12.24
C ASN A 217 10.60 25.43 12.46
N THR A 218 10.76 26.00 13.68
CA THR A 218 10.11 27.25 14.10
C THR A 218 10.48 28.43 13.20
N ASP A 219 11.77 28.51 12.82
CA ASP A 219 12.35 29.61 12.05
C ASP A 219 12.94 29.11 10.72
N GLY A 220 12.32 28.07 10.15
CA GLY A 220 12.73 27.46 8.89
C GLY A 220 12.82 28.43 7.72
N SER A 221 13.76 28.16 6.83
CA SER A 221 14.02 28.87 5.57
C SER A 221 14.31 27.87 4.45
N LYS A 222 14.59 28.36 3.24
CA LYS A 222 14.94 27.49 2.10
C LYS A 222 16.20 26.63 2.34
N LYS A 223 17.14 27.13 3.14
CA LYS A 223 18.47 26.52 3.35
C LYS A 223 18.60 25.85 4.71
N VAL A 224 17.89 26.35 5.71
CA VAL A 224 17.95 25.85 7.09
C VAL A 224 16.54 25.48 7.50
N PHE A 225 16.26 24.20 7.67
CA PHE A 225 14.92 23.73 8.03
C PHE A 225 14.97 22.39 8.76
N SER A 226 13.82 21.97 9.28
CA SER A 226 13.63 20.64 9.83
C SER A 226 12.32 20.03 9.35
N ASP A 227 12.28 18.72 9.25
CA ASP A 227 11.06 17.96 9.01
C ASP A 227 11.05 16.69 9.86
N LEU A 228 9.85 16.16 10.05
CA LEU A 228 9.59 15.01 10.89
C LEU A 228 8.85 13.97 10.05
N THR A 229 9.50 12.83 9.83
CA THR A 229 8.85 11.63 9.32
C THR A 229 8.30 10.83 10.50
N LEU A 230 6.99 10.59 10.54
CA LEU A 230 6.39 9.70 11.53
C LEU A 230 6.62 8.25 11.09
N LEU A 231 7.19 7.43 11.99
CA LEU A 231 7.41 6.01 11.75
C LEU A 231 6.27 5.16 12.31
N GLU A 232 5.89 5.41 13.57
CA GLU A 232 4.87 4.62 14.27
C GLU A 232 4.33 5.40 15.47
N LYS A 233 3.17 4.99 16.00
CA LYS A 233 2.63 5.47 17.27
C LYS A 233 1.82 4.42 18.00
N ASP A 234 1.84 4.48 19.32
CA ASP A 234 1.01 3.72 20.23
C ASP A 234 0.38 4.64 21.30
N GLU A 235 -0.34 4.08 22.27
CA GLU A 235 -1.01 4.85 23.34
C GLU A 235 -0.05 5.65 24.24
N ASN A 236 1.23 5.25 24.27
CA ASN A 236 2.24 5.84 25.14
C ASN A 236 3.25 6.69 24.38
N ARG A 237 3.55 6.35 23.12
CA ARG A 237 4.70 6.89 22.40
C ARG A 237 4.42 7.14 20.92
N LEU A 238 5.03 8.19 20.40
CA LEU A 238 5.14 8.46 18.96
C LEU A 238 6.61 8.43 18.58
N TYR A 239 6.92 7.71 17.50
CA TYR A 239 8.27 7.50 16.99
C TYR A 239 8.40 8.18 15.63
N GLY A 240 9.49 8.92 15.43
CA GLY A 240 9.75 9.59 14.17
C GLY A 240 11.24 9.84 13.91
N ILE A 241 11.57 10.13 12.65
CA ILE A 241 12.89 10.59 12.25
C ILE A 241 12.80 12.10 12.09
N LEU A 242 13.48 12.84 12.96
CA LEU A 242 13.65 14.28 12.83
C LEU A 242 14.90 14.54 11.99
N ARG A 243 14.70 15.15 10.82
CA ARG A 243 15.78 15.63 9.95
C ARG A 243 16.02 17.10 10.21
N LYS A 244 17.29 17.50 10.31
CA LYS A 244 17.71 18.91 10.30
C LYS A 244 18.63 19.14 9.11
N VAL A 245 18.34 20.18 8.35
CA VAL A 245 19.13 20.61 7.20
C VAL A 245 19.72 21.98 7.49
N ASN A 246 21.02 22.13 7.22
CA ASN A 246 21.74 23.39 7.27
C ASN A 246 22.59 23.53 6.00
N ASP A 247 22.09 24.32 5.05
CA ASP A 247 22.56 24.34 3.67
C ASP A 247 22.53 22.93 3.06
N ASP A 248 23.69 22.31 2.80
CA ASP A 248 23.80 20.97 2.22
C ASP A 248 24.01 19.88 3.28
N ASP A 249 24.27 20.25 4.54
CA ASP A 249 24.47 19.30 5.64
C ASP A 249 23.12 18.80 6.17
N LYS A 250 23.01 17.48 6.33
CA LYS A 250 21.80 16.78 6.76
C LYS A 250 22.13 15.91 7.96
N THR A 251 21.48 16.18 9.07
CA THR A 251 21.56 15.36 10.29
C THR A 251 20.21 14.73 10.61
N PHE A 252 20.25 13.56 11.24
CA PHE A 252 19.07 12.75 11.54
C PHE A 252 19.09 12.32 13.00
N SER A 253 17.92 12.29 13.60
CA SER A 253 17.73 11.86 14.98
C SER A 253 16.44 11.06 15.12
N LEU A 254 16.48 10.03 15.94
CA LEU A 254 15.29 9.30 16.38
C LEU A 254 14.60 10.14 17.44
N LEU A 255 13.47 10.72 17.09
CA LEU A 255 12.59 11.45 17.98
C LEU A 255 11.54 10.50 18.55
N VAL A 256 11.46 10.44 19.87
CA VAL A 256 10.40 9.73 20.59
C VAL A 256 9.67 10.71 21.48
N ILE A 257 8.36 10.85 21.28
CA ILE A 257 7.50 11.76 22.04
C ILE A 257 6.57 10.95 22.94
N ASP A 258 6.46 11.35 24.20
CA ASP A 258 5.45 10.85 25.13
C ASP A 258 4.06 11.30 24.69
N MET A 259 3.17 10.35 24.38
CA MET A 259 1.84 10.63 23.83
C MET A 259 0.89 11.32 24.80
N LYS A 260 1.20 11.32 26.09
CA LYS A 260 0.35 11.94 27.14
C LYS A 260 0.75 13.39 27.39
N THR A 261 2.03 13.70 27.26
CA THR A 261 2.59 15.00 27.67
C THR A 261 3.21 15.81 26.53
N GLY A 262 3.52 15.19 25.39
CA GLY A 262 4.22 15.83 24.28
C GLY A 262 5.71 16.07 24.51
N LYS A 263 6.27 15.55 25.62
CA LYS A 263 7.70 15.69 25.95
C LYS A 263 8.55 14.70 25.16
N GLU A 264 9.74 15.12 24.79
CA GLU A 264 10.76 14.23 24.21
C GLU A 264 11.21 13.19 25.25
N LEU A 265 11.01 11.91 24.94
CA LEU A 265 11.58 10.77 25.65
C LEU A 265 12.97 10.41 25.10
N SER A 266 13.20 10.67 23.81
CA SER A 266 14.45 10.40 23.13
C SER A 266 14.62 11.31 21.91
N ASN A 267 15.87 11.68 21.63
CA ASN A 267 16.27 12.48 20.47
C ASN A 267 17.70 12.07 20.05
N GLN A 268 17.92 10.77 19.90
CA GLN A 268 19.26 10.20 19.72
C GLN A 268 19.71 10.36 18.26
N PRO A 269 20.97 10.74 18.00
CA PRO A 269 21.50 10.80 16.64
C PRO A 269 21.41 9.44 15.93
N ILE A 270 20.98 9.45 14.67
CA ILE A 270 21.02 8.27 13.80
C ILE A 270 22.29 8.35 12.98
N THR A 271 23.22 7.43 13.22
CA THR A 271 24.54 7.37 12.56
C THR A 271 24.83 5.97 12.03
N GLY A 272 25.68 5.85 11.01
CA GLY A 272 26.11 4.55 10.46
C GLY A 272 25.71 4.31 9.00
N LEU A 273 24.81 5.13 8.46
CA LEU A 273 24.46 5.19 7.04
C LEU A 273 24.75 6.58 6.48
N THR A 274 24.82 6.70 5.16
CA THR A 274 24.96 8.02 4.51
C THR A 274 23.70 8.87 4.76
N PRO A 275 23.82 10.20 4.85
CA PRO A 275 22.66 11.08 4.99
C PRO A 275 21.59 10.88 3.91
N GLU A 276 22.00 10.56 2.67
CA GLU A 276 21.09 10.28 1.57
C GLU A 276 20.35 8.95 1.74
N THR A 277 20.99 7.94 2.33
CA THR A 277 20.35 6.67 2.66
C THR A 277 19.30 6.85 3.74
N ILE A 278 19.63 7.55 4.84
CA ILE A 278 18.67 7.79 5.94
C ILE A 278 17.49 8.63 5.45
N TYR A 279 17.73 9.62 4.59
CA TYR A 279 16.67 10.45 4.02
C TYR A 279 15.61 9.63 3.25
N ASN A 280 16.01 8.53 2.61
CA ASN A 280 15.13 7.72 1.77
C ASN A 280 14.77 6.37 2.44
N ILE A 281 15.02 6.19 3.74
CA ILE A 281 14.84 4.90 4.41
C ILE A 281 13.37 4.49 4.57
N ASP A 282 12.46 5.46 4.63
CA ASP A 282 11.00 5.33 4.73
C ASP A 282 10.32 5.32 3.34
N ALA A 283 11.12 5.22 2.28
CA ALA A 283 10.64 5.27 0.92
C ALA A 283 11.38 4.30 0.00
N LEU A 284 10.76 3.15 -0.29
CA LEU A 284 11.25 2.22 -1.30
C LEU A 284 10.51 2.43 -2.63
N TYR A 285 11.16 3.09 -3.58
CA TYR A 285 10.62 3.25 -4.93
C TYR A 285 11.10 2.17 -5.89
N SER A 286 10.18 1.72 -6.75
CA SER A 286 10.46 0.82 -7.86
C SER A 286 9.54 1.12 -9.04
N SER A 287 10.11 1.37 -10.23
CA SER A 287 9.34 1.77 -11.43
C SER A 287 8.40 2.97 -11.20
N GLY A 288 8.80 3.94 -10.37
CA GLY A 288 7.98 5.10 -10.03
C GLY A 288 6.80 4.81 -9.10
N LYS A 289 6.67 3.59 -8.58
CA LYS A 289 5.71 3.23 -7.52
C LYS A 289 6.43 3.13 -6.19
N LYS A 290 5.81 3.67 -5.12
CA LYS A 290 6.24 3.42 -3.74
C LYS A 290 5.78 2.01 -3.35
N LEU A 291 6.67 1.20 -2.83
CA LEU A 291 6.37 -0.10 -2.22
C LEU A 291 6.18 0.11 -0.72
N ASP A 292 5.32 -0.70 -0.10
CA ASP A 292 5.27 -0.81 1.35
C ASP A 292 6.63 -1.34 1.82
N ASN A 293 7.26 -0.64 2.75
CA ASN A 293 8.67 -0.85 3.05
C ASN A 293 8.97 -0.86 4.54
N ASP A 294 7.92 -1.05 5.34
CA ASP A 294 7.99 -1.16 6.78
C ASP A 294 7.06 -2.25 7.31
N LYS A 295 7.36 -2.71 8.53
CA LYS A 295 6.46 -3.53 9.33
C LYS A 295 6.62 -3.19 10.80
N ASN A 296 5.48 -3.04 11.45
CA ASN A 296 5.38 -2.79 12.87
C ASN A 296 5.16 -4.09 13.63
N PHE A 297 6.01 -4.35 14.62
CA PHE A 297 5.88 -5.45 15.58
C PHE A 297 5.66 -4.87 16.98
N ASP A 298 5.22 -5.70 17.93
CA ASP A 298 5.00 -5.27 19.30
C ASP A 298 6.26 -4.64 19.94
N ASP A 299 7.43 -5.22 19.65
CA ASP A 299 8.72 -4.86 20.23
C ASP A 299 9.56 -3.91 19.36
N LYS A 300 9.27 -3.80 18.05
CA LYS A 300 10.13 -3.08 17.10
C LYS A 300 9.40 -2.54 15.88
N VAL A 301 10.03 -1.59 15.20
CA VAL A 301 9.67 -1.17 13.84
C VAL A 301 10.81 -1.55 12.90
N VAL A 302 10.49 -2.20 11.78
CA VAL A 302 11.49 -2.58 10.76
C VAL A 302 11.16 -1.83 9.47
N LEU A 303 12.15 -1.18 8.88
CA LEU A 303 12.05 -0.55 7.56
C LEU A 303 13.17 -1.05 6.64
N MET A 304 12.91 -1.03 5.34
CA MET A 304 13.92 -1.26 4.31
C MET A 304 13.85 -0.20 3.21
N GLY A 305 14.97 0.46 2.95
CA GLY A 305 15.14 1.44 1.87
C GLY A 305 16.28 1.06 0.93
N ARG A 306 16.64 2.00 0.04
CA ARG A 306 17.81 1.88 -0.85
C ARG A 306 19.07 2.33 -0.13
N ASN A 307 20.20 1.66 -0.39
CA ASN A 307 21.50 2.14 0.06
C ASN A 307 22.08 3.13 -0.96
N PHE A 308 22.10 4.41 -0.62
CA PHE A 308 22.65 5.49 -1.44
C PHE A 308 24.04 5.90 -0.97
N ASP A 309 25.03 5.02 -1.17
CA ASP A 309 26.45 5.35 -1.02
C ASP A 309 27.10 5.58 -2.39
N LYS A 310 27.13 6.84 -2.83
CA LYS A 310 27.59 7.26 -4.18
C LYS A 310 26.82 6.54 -5.30
N GLY A 311 25.49 6.66 -5.25
CA GLY A 311 24.54 5.98 -6.13
C GLY A 311 23.82 4.83 -5.42
N ASP A 312 22.86 4.19 -6.10
CA ASP A 312 22.21 2.99 -5.57
C ASP A 312 23.21 1.83 -5.55
N LYS A 313 23.47 1.31 -4.34
CA LYS A 313 24.37 0.17 -4.10
C LYS A 313 23.64 -1.08 -3.66
N GLY A 314 22.33 -1.03 -3.45
CA GLY A 314 21.54 -2.12 -2.89
C GLY A 314 20.52 -1.62 -1.88
N PHE A 315 20.48 -2.24 -0.71
CA PHE A 315 19.44 -2.05 0.30
C PHE A 315 20.03 -1.62 1.64
N ALA A 316 19.25 -0.86 2.39
CA ALA A 316 19.53 -0.53 3.78
C ALA A 316 18.34 -0.94 4.64
N ARG A 317 18.61 -1.52 5.81
CA ARG A 317 17.60 -1.89 6.80
C ARG A 317 17.76 -0.99 8.03
N PHE A 318 16.63 -0.53 8.55
CA PHE A 318 16.51 0.19 9.79
C PHE A 318 15.63 -0.62 10.74
N ILE A 319 16.11 -0.92 11.95
CA ILE A 319 15.29 -1.50 13.01
C ILE A 319 15.33 -0.58 14.21
N LEU A 320 14.16 -0.17 14.69
CA LEU A 320 13.97 0.54 15.95
C LEU A 320 13.45 -0.43 17.01
N ASP A 321 14.19 -0.61 18.11
CA ASP A 321 13.72 -1.31 19.31
C ASP A 321 12.88 -0.35 20.16
N LYS A 322 11.61 -0.68 20.39
CA LYS A 322 10.66 0.17 21.13
C LYS A 322 10.94 0.19 22.63
N ASN A 323 11.67 -0.79 23.17
CA ASN A 323 11.92 -0.90 24.62
C ASN A 323 13.00 0.05 25.10
N ASN A 324 14.05 0.23 24.29
CA ASN A 324 15.25 0.99 24.65
C ASN A 324 15.61 2.11 23.66
N TYR A 325 14.84 2.26 22.57
CA TYR A 325 15.05 3.26 21.51
C TYR A 325 16.35 3.13 20.73
N ASN A 326 16.99 1.96 20.78
CA ASN A 326 18.17 1.69 19.96
C ASN A 326 17.76 1.51 18.49
N VAL A 327 18.65 1.96 17.61
CA VAL A 327 18.50 1.81 16.16
C VAL A 327 19.61 0.88 15.65
N ASP A 328 19.23 -0.21 15.00
CA ASP A 328 20.12 -1.11 14.25
C ASP A 328 20.04 -0.77 12.76
N LEU A 329 21.16 -0.36 12.18
CA LEU A 329 21.29 -0.01 10.77
C LEU A 329 22.20 -1.01 10.07
N LYS A 330 21.74 -1.61 8.98
CA LYS A 330 22.53 -2.55 8.17
C LYS A 330 22.36 -2.28 6.69
N THR A 331 23.36 -2.67 5.90
CA THR A 331 23.32 -2.57 4.44
C THR A 331 23.50 -3.94 3.80
N LEU A 332 22.88 -4.13 2.65
CA LEU A 332 23.07 -5.26 1.76
C LEU A 332 23.38 -4.72 0.37
N ASN A 333 24.62 -4.87 -0.09
CA ASN A 333 25.05 -4.32 -1.37
C ASN A 333 24.95 -5.34 -2.51
N TYR A 334 24.71 -4.86 -3.73
CA TYR A 334 24.80 -5.69 -4.93
C TYR A 334 26.19 -6.30 -5.08
N LYS A 335 27.24 -5.55 -4.75
CA LYS A 335 28.61 -6.04 -4.59
C LYS A 335 29.19 -5.62 -3.22
N PRO A 336 29.87 -6.52 -2.50
CA PRO A 336 30.14 -7.92 -2.86
C PRO A 336 28.98 -8.89 -2.54
N ASP A 337 28.03 -8.48 -1.69
CA ASP A 337 27.16 -9.40 -0.95
C ASP A 337 26.28 -10.29 -1.85
N LEU A 338 25.62 -9.71 -2.87
CA LEU A 338 24.75 -10.47 -3.77
C LEU A 338 25.47 -11.08 -4.97
N SER A 339 26.66 -10.59 -5.31
CA SER A 339 27.35 -10.97 -6.55
C SER A 339 27.87 -12.41 -6.58
N ASN A 340 28.02 -13.04 -5.42
CA ASN A 340 28.32 -14.47 -5.32
C ASN A 340 27.10 -15.38 -5.63
N HIS A 341 25.89 -14.81 -5.57
CA HIS A 341 24.64 -15.54 -5.75
C HIS A 341 23.96 -15.22 -7.09
N ILE A 342 24.20 -14.03 -7.64
CA ILE A 342 23.59 -13.56 -8.88
C ILE A 342 24.69 -13.33 -9.93
N PRO A 343 24.78 -14.18 -10.97
CA PRO A 343 25.79 -14.04 -12.01
C PRO A 343 25.74 -12.68 -12.71
N LYS A 344 26.91 -12.13 -13.04
CA LYS A 344 27.06 -10.87 -13.82
C LYS A 344 26.37 -9.65 -13.19
N LEU A 345 26.09 -9.69 -11.88
CA LEU A 345 25.57 -8.55 -11.13
C LEU A 345 26.61 -7.41 -11.10
N SER A 346 26.19 -6.18 -11.41
CA SER A 346 26.97 -4.95 -11.31
C SER A 346 26.71 -4.23 -9.98
N ALA A 347 27.51 -3.21 -9.67
CA ALA A 347 27.44 -2.50 -8.39
C ALA A 347 26.18 -1.63 -8.21
N ASP A 348 25.41 -1.44 -9.28
CA ASP A 348 24.16 -0.67 -9.36
C ASP A 348 22.93 -1.55 -9.63
N GLY A 349 23.07 -2.88 -9.47
CA GLY A 349 21.96 -3.82 -9.62
C GLY A 349 21.68 -4.25 -11.07
N GLY A 350 22.51 -3.82 -12.03
CA GLY A 350 22.50 -4.33 -13.39
C GLY A 350 22.89 -5.82 -13.44
N VAL A 351 22.27 -6.55 -14.36
CA VAL A 351 22.54 -7.96 -14.65
C VAL A 351 22.76 -8.13 -16.15
N GLU A 352 22.85 -9.37 -16.64
CA GLU A 352 23.16 -9.65 -18.04
C GLU A 352 22.24 -8.93 -19.05
N ASN A 353 22.78 -8.67 -20.25
CA ASN A 353 22.01 -8.14 -21.39
C ASN A 353 21.32 -6.77 -21.13
N GLY A 354 21.82 -5.99 -20.17
CA GLY A 354 21.29 -4.66 -19.84
C GLY A 354 19.96 -4.71 -19.10
N TYR A 355 19.68 -5.81 -18.39
CA TYR A 355 18.60 -5.90 -17.40
C TYR A 355 19.11 -5.37 -16.05
N PHE A 356 18.19 -5.05 -15.15
CA PHE A 356 18.44 -4.62 -13.78
C PHE A 356 17.52 -5.37 -12.82
N LEU A 357 17.96 -5.61 -11.59
CA LEU A 357 17.10 -6.11 -10.53
C LEU A 357 16.13 -5.01 -10.10
N GLN A 358 14.86 -5.19 -10.42
CA GLN A 358 13.81 -4.28 -10.01
C GLN A 358 12.99 -4.89 -8.89
N THR A 359 13.08 -4.33 -7.68
CA THR A 359 12.33 -4.77 -6.51
C THR A 359 10.83 -4.70 -6.75
N LYS A 360 10.11 -5.76 -6.40
CA LYS A 360 8.65 -5.88 -6.58
C LYS A 360 7.91 -5.93 -5.27
N ASP A 361 8.51 -6.55 -4.26
CA ASP A 361 7.92 -6.66 -2.93
C ASP A 361 8.97 -6.99 -1.88
N VAL A 362 8.62 -6.81 -0.61
CA VAL A 362 9.47 -7.02 0.55
C VAL A 362 8.68 -7.68 1.67
N TYR A 363 9.29 -8.62 2.37
CA TYR A 363 8.63 -9.46 3.37
C TYR A 363 9.37 -9.36 4.68
N PHE A 364 8.71 -8.85 5.72
CA PHE A 364 9.32 -8.65 7.03
C PHE A 364 8.89 -9.76 7.99
N MET A 365 9.88 -10.53 8.46
CA MET A 365 9.67 -11.63 9.40
C MET A 365 9.82 -11.16 10.85
N SER A 366 9.18 -11.87 11.77
CA SER A 366 9.16 -11.51 13.21
C SER A 366 10.53 -11.44 13.88
N ASP A 367 11.52 -12.16 13.36
CA ASP A 367 12.91 -12.14 13.82
C ASP A 367 13.73 -10.96 13.27
N GLY A 368 13.12 -10.11 12.43
CA GLY A 368 13.75 -8.98 11.76
C GLY A 368 14.44 -9.34 10.44
N SER A 369 14.40 -10.59 10.00
CA SER A 369 14.86 -10.98 8.67
C SER A 369 13.92 -10.45 7.58
N VAL A 370 14.47 -10.25 6.37
CA VAL A 370 13.76 -9.64 5.25
C VAL A 370 13.90 -10.50 3.99
N GLY A 371 12.78 -10.86 3.38
CA GLY A 371 12.74 -11.40 2.02
C GLY A 371 12.57 -10.27 1.01
N ILE A 372 13.37 -10.25 -0.06
CA ILE A 372 13.33 -9.20 -1.09
C ILE A 372 13.02 -9.87 -2.43
N LEU A 373 11.85 -9.59 -2.99
CA LEU A 373 11.48 -10.07 -4.31
C LEU A 373 11.85 -9.03 -5.36
N SER A 374 12.62 -9.44 -6.37
CA SER A 374 12.97 -8.61 -7.52
C SER A 374 12.60 -9.32 -8.82
N GLU A 375 12.47 -8.56 -9.90
CA GLU A 375 12.31 -9.08 -11.25
C GLU A 375 13.38 -8.45 -12.15
N LYS A 376 13.99 -9.26 -13.01
CA LYS A 376 14.92 -8.75 -14.02
C LYS A 376 14.13 -7.89 -15.00
N PHE A 377 14.41 -6.59 -15.00
CA PHE A 377 13.72 -5.59 -15.82
C PHE A 377 14.69 -4.86 -16.74
N LYS A 378 14.32 -4.70 -18.00
CA LYS A 378 15.03 -3.88 -18.97
C LYS A 378 14.14 -2.70 -19.37
N PRO A 379 14.56 -1.45 -19.10
CA PRO A 379 13.76 -0.27 -19.42
C PRO A 379 13.55 -0.12 -20.92
N ALA A 380 12.51 0.64 -21.28
CA ALA A 380 12.27 1.03 -22.66
C ALA A 380 13.45 1.88 -23.18
N GLY A 381 13.82 1.67 -24.44
CA GLY A 381 14.75 2.53 -25.17
C GLY A 381 14.05 3.13 -26.39
N GLN A 382 14.76 3.99 -27.14
CA GLN A 382 14.22 4.69 -28.31
C GLN A 382 13.55 3.75 -29.34
N TYR A 383 14.06 2.52 -29.48
CA TYR A 383 13.56 1.52 -30.43
C TYR A 383 13.15 0.19 -29.78
N ASN A 384 13.03 0.15 -28.44
CA ASN A 384 12.77 -1.09 -27.72
C ASN A 384 11.73 -0.89 -26.62
N ALA A 385 10.70 -1.74 -26.60
CA ALA A 385 9.75 -1.84 -25.51
C ALA A 385 10.42 -2.26 -24.19
N PRO A 386 9.85 -1.91 -23.02
CA PRO A 386 10.29 -2.47 -21.75
C PRO A 386 10.08 -3.99 -21.74
N LYS A 387 10.95 -4.70 -21.01
CA LYS A 387 10.96 -6.16 -20.97
C LYS A 387 11.23 -6.66 -19.56
N THR A 388 10.62 -7.77 -19.19
CA THR A 388 10.98 -8.50 -17.96
C THR A 388 11.32 -9.95 -18.25
N THR A 389 12.12 -10.55 -17.39
CA THR A 389 12.45 -11.99 -17.36
C THR A 389 12.43 -12.43 -15.89
N ASP A 390 13.18 -13.46 -15.52
CA ASP A 390 13.25 -14.11 -14.21
C ASP A 390 12.93 -13.23 -12.99
N LEU A 391 12.18 -13.80 -12.04
CA LEU A 391 12.11 -13.28 -10.68
C LEU A 391 13.31 -13.79 -9.87
N VAL A 392 13.76 -12.99 -8.92
CA VAL A 392 14.87 -13.29 -8.01
C VAL A 392 14.40 -12.96 -6.60
N TYR A 393 14.31 -13.98 -5.75
CA TYR A 393 14.00 -13.82 -4.34
C TYR A 393 15.30 -13.90 -3.55
N ILE A 394 15.59 -12.86 -2.77
CA ILE A 394 16.76 -12.77 -1.88
C ILE A 394 16.26 -12.93 -0.46
N ASN A 395 16.70 -13.98 0.22
CA ASN A 395 16.38 -14.21 1.63
C ASN A 395 17.54 -13.73 2.51
N THR A 396 17.24 -12.94 3.54
CA THR A 396 18.25 -12.50 4.51
C THR A 396 18.08 -13.20 5.86
N ASP A 397 19.11 -13.18 6.69
CA ASP A 397 19.00 -13.53 8.11
C ASP A 397 18.63 -12.30 8.96
N LYS A 398 18.45 -12.52 10.27
CA LYS A 398 18.22 -11.43 11.25
C LYS A 398 19.32 -10.37 11.27
N ASP A 399 20.51 -10.70 10.76
CA ASP A 399 21.65 -9.79 10.64
C ASP A 399 21.74 -9.11 9.27
N PHE A 400 20.68 -9.21 8.46
CA PHE A 400 20.57 -8.64 7.12
C PHE A 400 21.65 -9.13 6.15
N LYS A 401 22.19 -10.34 6.39
CA LYS A 401 23.11 -11.02 5.48
C LYS A 401 22.34 -11.98 4.58
N VAL A 402 22.84 -12.19 3.36
CA VAL A 402 22.23 -13.12 2.40
C VAL A 402 22.31 -14.54 2.95
N LYS A 403 21.16 -15.18 3.13
CA LYS A 403 21.05 -16.60 3.51
C LYS A 403 20.94 -17.47 2.27
N ASP A 404 20.08 -17.07 1.33
CA ASP A 404 19.82 -17.79 0.10
C ASP A 404 19.28 -16.86 -1.00
N VAL A 405 19.44 -17.26 -2.26
CA VAL A 405 18.86 -16.57 -3.41
C VAL A 405 18.23 -17.58 -4.36
N GLN A 406 16.92 -17.48 -4.54
CA GLN A 406 16.17 -18.33 -5.46
C GLN A 406 15.83 -17.56 -6.74
N VAL A 407 16.17 -18.14 -7.89
CA VAL A 407 15.79 -17.62 -9.20
C VAL A 407 14.60 -18.41 -9.73
N PHE A 408 13.59 -17.71 -10.22
CA PHE A 408 12.41 -18.27 -10.86
C PHE A 408 12.42 -17.90 -12.34
N GLU A 409 12.88 -18.86 -13.16
CA GLU A 409 12.94 -18.68 -14.60
C GLU A 409 11.55 -18.47 -15.20
N LYS A 410 11.42 -17.46 -16.06
CA LYS A 410 10.18 -17.20 -16.79
C LYS A 410 10.46 -16.73 -18.21
N GLU A 411 9.46 -16.90 -19.08
CA GLU A 411 9.55 -16.38 -20.43
C GLU A 411 9.67 -14.84 -20.44
N LYS A 412 10.27 -14.33 -21.51
CA LYS A 412 10.48 -12.89 -21.66
C LYS A 412 9.16 -12.21 -22.03
N SER A 413 8.66 -11.38 -21.13
CA SER A 413 7.53 -10.50 -21.38
C SER A 413 7.98 -9.18 -21.99
N LYS A 414 7.21 -8.65 -22.93
CA LYS A 414 7.43 -7.34 -23.59
C LYS A 414 6.24 -6.43 -23.30
N TRP A 415 6.47 -5.12 -23.27
CA TRP A 415 5.43 -4.11 -23.04
C TRP A 415 4.79 -4.14 -21.65
N VAL A 416 5.39 -4.87 -20.71
CA VAL A 416 4.97 -4.93 -19.32
C VAL A 416 6.15 -4.54 -18.42
N ASN A 417 5.83 -3.93 -17.28
CA ASN A 417 6.82 -3.58 -16.26
C ASN A 417 6.98 -4.67 -15.21
N SER A 418 6.02 -5.60 -15.12
CA SER A 418 6.09 -6.72 -14.19
C SER A 418 5.13 -7.83 -14.56
N ASP A 419 5.52 -9.07 -14.25
CA ASP A 419 4.60 -10.20 -14.19
C ASP A 419 4.26 -10.64 -12.75
N TYR A 420 4.87 -10.01 -11.74
CA TYR A 420 4.47 -10.12 -10.35
C TYR A 420 3.03 -9.63 -10.15
N LEU A 421 2.26 -10.34 -9.32
CA LEU A 421 0.86 -10.02 -9.05
C LEU A 421 0.68 -9.45 -7.64
N PHE A 422 0.87 -10.27 -6.60
CA PHE A 422 0.74 -9.89 -5.19
C PHE A 422 1.34 -10.99 -4.30
N SER A 423 1.34 -10.74 -2.99
CA SER A 423 1.80 -11.65 -1.95
C SER A 423 0.80 -11.70 -0.79
N GLN A 424 0.93 -12.72 0.05
CA GLN A 424 0.17 -12.88 1.28
C GLN A 424 1.08 -13.49 2.34
N TYR A 425 0.98 -12.99 3.57
CA TYR A 425 1.58 -13.66 4.72
C TYR A 425 0.84 -14.97 5.02
N LEU A 426 1.59 -15.94 5.53
CA LEU A 426 1.11 -17.23 6.01
C LEU A 426 1.63 -17.47 7.42
N ASN A 427 0.95 -18.33 8.18
CA ASN A 427 1.30 -18.76 9.52
C ASN A 427 1.59 -17.57 10.46
N ASP A 428 0.64 -16.62 10.52
CA ASP A 428 0.73 -15.38 11.32
C ASP A 428 1.95 -14.52 10.98
N GLY A 429 2.31 -14.44 9.69
CA GLY A 429 3.40 -13.59 9.22
C GLY A 429 4.80 -14.17 9.39
N LYS A 430 4.91 -15.48 9.68
CA LYS A 430 6.19 -16.22 9.69
C LYS A 430 6.62 -16.65 8.30
N ASP A 431 5.64 -16.87 7.43
CA ASP A 431 5.85 -17.40 6.10
C ASP A 431 5.17 -16.51 5.06
N VAL A 432 5.46 -16.74 3.79
CA VAL A 432 4.90 -15.95 2.69
C VAL A 432 4.55 -16.82 1.49
N VAL A 433 3.47 -16.47 0.81
CA VAL A 433 3.19 -16.90 -0.55
C VAL A 433 3.18 -15.69 -1.48
N PHE A 434 3.76 -15.83 -2.66
CA PHE A 434 3.72 -14.80 -3.68
C PHE A 434 3.39 -15.39 -5.06
N PHE A 435 2.76 -14.55 -5.88
CA PHE A 435 2.14 -14.95 -7.13
C PHE A 435 2.73 -14.16 -8.29
N PHE A 436 3.08 -14.86 -9.36
CA PHE A 436 3.40 -14.22 -10.64
C PHE A 436 2.76 -15.01 -11.79
N ARG A 437 2.63 -14.39 -12.95
CA ARG A 437 2.14 -15.07 -14.15
C ARG A 437 3.24 -15.23 -15.19
N ASP A 438 3.16 -16.25 -16.03
CA ASP A 438 4.07 -16.40 -17.16
C ASP A 438 3.35 -16.89 -18.41
N TYR A 439 3.70 -16.33 -19.55
CA TYR A 439 3.12 -16.68 -20.85
C TYR A 439 3.99 -17.72 -21.54
N LYS A 440 3.84 -18.97 -21.11
CA LYS A 440 4.66 -20.08 -21.62
C LYS A 440 4.17 -20.57 -22.97
N LYS A 441 5.13 -20.83 -23.85
CA LYS A 441 4.89 -21.47 -25.14
C LYS A 441 5.13 -22.97 -25.01
N ASP A 442 4.12 -23.76 -25.33
CA ASP A 442 4.27 -25.21 -25.42
C ASP A 442 5.31 -25.57 -26.49
N GLN A 443 6.24 -26.45 -26.15
CA GLN A 443 7.35 -26.79 -27.04
C GLN A 443 6.89 -27.62 -28.25
N VAL A 444 5.82 -28.39 -28.11
CA VAL A 444 5.28 -29.32 -29.13
C VAL A 444 4.20 -28.62 -29.96
N THR A 445 3.12 -28.16 -29.32
CA THR A 445 1.95 -27.58 -29.99
C THR A 445 2.19 -26.14 -30.43
N LYS A 446 3.22 -25.48 -29.88
CA LYS A 446 3.51 -24.04 -30.06
C LYS A 446 2.40 -23.11 -29.56
N GLU A 447 1.36 -23.65 -28.93
CA GLU A 447 0.32 -22.88 -28.25
C GLU A 447 0.92 -22.08 -27.11
N LYS A 448 0.37 -20.90 -26.84
CA LYS A 448 0.79 -20.06 -25.73
C LYS A 448 -0.31 -20.00 -24.69
N LYS A 449 0.05 -20.18 -23.42
CA LYS A 449 -0.90 -20.19 -22.30
C LYS A 449 -0.34 -19.36 -21.15
N TRP A 450 -1.20 -18.57 -20.53
CA TRP A 450 -0.89 -17.92 -19.27
C TRP A 450 -0.98 -18.97 -18.17
N ASN A 451 0.08 -19.06 -17.38
CA ASN A 451 0.11 -19.87 -16.17
C ASN A 451 0.32 -18.96 -14.97
N LEU A 452 -0.37 -19.24 -13.89
CA LEU A 452 -0.15 -18.70 -12.57
C LEU A 452 0.89 -19.56 -11.85
N PHE A 453 1.89 -18.90 -11.27
CA PHE A 453 2.92 -19.49 -10.43
C PHE A 453 2.64 -19.09 -8.99
N ILE A 454 2.43 -20.09 -8.15
CA ILE A 454 2.17 -19.95 -6.72
C ILE A 454 3.45 -20.38 -6.01
N ASN A 455 4.13 -19.45 -5.35
CA ASN A 455 5.41 -19.71 -4.72
C ASN A 455 5.28 -19.52 -3.21
N THR A 456 5.45 -20.60 -2.47
CA THR A 456 5.38 -20.62 -1.01
C THR A 456 6.78 -20.68 -0.43
N VAL A 457 7.02 -19.91 0.61
CA VAL A 457 8.26 -19.87 1.38
C VAL A 457 7.90 -20.20 2.82
N ILE A 458 8.04 -21.48 3.18
CA ILE A 458 7.71 -22.00 4.51
C ILE A 458 9.00 -22.35 5.25
N ASP A 459 9.27 -21.72 6.39
CA ASP A 459 10.54 -21.85 7.13
C ASP A 459 11.78 -21.61 6.24
N GLY A 460 11.65 -20.69 5.28
CA GLY A 460 12.68 -20.39 4.28
C GLY A 460 12.86 -21.45 3.18
N LYS A 461 11.99 -22.47 3.09
CA LYS A 461 12.00 -23.47 2.02
C LYS A 461 10.99 -23.12 0.94
N PHE A 462 11.43 -23.21 -0.31
CA PHE A 462 10.60 -22.88 -1.48
C PHE A 462 9.83 -24.09 -1.99
N LYS A 463 8.55 -23.88 -2.30
CA LYS A 463 7.72 -24.80 -3.10
C LYS A 463 6.94 -23.99 -4.12
N GLN A 464 6.95 -24.45 -5.37
CA GLN A 464 6.24 -23.82 -6.48
C GLN A 464 5.16 -24.74 -7.02
N GLU A 465 3.97 -24.18 -7.23
CA GLU A 465 2.85 -24.79 -7.94
C GLU A 465 2.52 -23.95 -9.17
N ILE A 466 2.09 -24.61 -10.26
CA ILE A 466 1.78 -23.97 -11.54
C ILE A 466 0.38 -24.35 -11.97
N ILE A 467 -0.47 -23.36 -12.20
CA ILE A 467 -1.87 -23.54 -12.61
C ILE A 467 -2.12 -22.77 -13.91
N PRO A 468 -2.64 -23.40 -14.98
CA PRO A 468 -3.07 -22.68 -16.18
C PRO A 468 -4.22 -21.72 -15.87
N ILE A 469 -4.14 -20.47 -16.35
CA ILE A 469 -5.16 -19.42 -16.13
C ILE A 469 -5.71 -18.80 -17.42
N SER A 470 -5.33 -19.34 -18.58
CA SER A 470 -5.95 -19.01 -19.86
C SER A 470 -6.68 -20.22 -20.42
N GLU A 471 -8.01 -20.17 -20.48
CA GLU A 471 -8.85 -21.14 -21.20
C GLU A 471 -9.91 -20.42 -22.05
N LYS A 472 -10.06 -20.82 -23.32
CA LYS A 472 -11.00 -20.33 -24.37
C LYS A 472 -10.93 -18.83 -24.70
N ASP A 473 -11.35 -18.48 -25.93
CA ASP A 473 -11.38 -17.09 -26.40
C ASP A 473 -12.33 -16.24 -25.55
N ASN A 474 -11.86 -15.08 -25.08
CA ASN A 474 -12.58 -14.05 -24.32
C ASN A 474 -12.82 -14.31 -22.81
N PHE A 475 -12.21 -15.34 -22.21
CA PHE A 475 -12.24 -15.55 -20.76
C PHE A 475 -10.93 -15.07 -20.12
N VAL A 476 -11.03 -14.25 -19.07
CA VAL A 476 -9.89 -13.70 -18.33
C VAL A 476 -9.98 -14.12 -16.87
N VAL A 477 -8.97 -14.83 -16.39
CA VAL A 477 -8.79 -15.15 -14.97
C VAL A 477 -7.76 -14.20 -14.38
N THR A 478 -8.17 -13.41 -13.39
CA THR A 478 -7.32 -12.47 -12.66
C THR A 478 -7.20 -12.93 -11.21
N PRO A 479 -6.03 -13.42 -10.78
CA PRO A 479 -5.77 -13.75 -9.39
C PRO A 479 -5.77 -12.49 -8.51
N TYR A 480 -6.24 -12.62 -7.28
CA TYR A 480 -6.35 -11.55 -6.30
C TYR A 480 -6.20 -12.09 -4.87
N VAL A 481 -5.91 -11.17 -3.93
CA VAL A 481 -5.71 -11.48 -2.51
C VAL A 481 -6.96 -12.09 -1.87
N ALA A 482 -6.76 -12.99 -0.92
CA ALA A 482 -7.81 -13.70 -0.20
C ALA A 482 -7.48 -13.85 1.30
N LYS A 483 -8.32 -14.62 2.02
CA LYS A 483 -8.01 -15.00 3.40
C LYS A 483 -6.78 -15.91 3.41
N GLU A 484 -6.05 -15.89 4.52
CA GLU A 484 -4.84 -16.71 4.68
C GLU A 484 -5.08 -18.17 4.24
N GLY A 485 -4.16 -18.69 3.43
CA GLY A 485 -4.20 -20.03 2.89
C GLY A 485 -5.16 -20.22 1.71
N TYR A 486 -5.69 -19.14 1.13
CA TYR A 486 -6.52 -19.15 -0.07
C TYR A 486 -6.01 -18.15 -1.10
N ILE A 487 -6.53 -18.27 -2.32
CA ILE A 487 -6.41 -17.28 -3.39
C ILE A 487 -7.80 -16.99 -3.96
N LEU A 488 -8.05 -15.72 -4.31
CA LEU A 488 -9.27 -15.32 -5.02
C LEU A 488 -8.98 -15.31 -6.51
N LEU A 489 -9.83 -15.95 -7.31
CA LEU A 489 -9.77 -15.89 -8.76
C LEU A 489 -10.99 -15.12 -9.26
N ARG A 490 -10.77 -13.99 -9.93
CA ARG A 490 -11.82 -13.25 -10.66
C ARG A 490 -11.85 -13.72 -12.09
N GLU A 491 -13.00 -14.19 -12.52
CA GLU A 491 -13.24 -14.74 -13.84
C GLU A 491 -14.21 -13.83 -14.60
N TYR A 492 -13.74 -13.28 -15.71
CA TYR A 492 -14.48 -12.29 -16.49
C TYR A 492 -14.59 -12.69 -17.96
N ASN A 493 -15.79 -12.57 -18.52
CA ASN A 493 -16.04 -12.66 -19.95
C ASN A 493 -17.05 -11.58 -20.35
N GLU A 494 -16.57 -10.59 -21.12
CA GLU A 494 -17.36 -9.45 -21.58
C GLU A 494 -18.56 -9.86 -22.43
N LYS A 495 -18.37 -10.84 -23.34
CA LYS A 495 -19.40 -11.27 -24.29
C LYS A 495 -20.54 -12.03 -23.60
N GLU A 496 -20.20 -12.79 -22.57
CA GLU A 496 -21.16 -13.59 -21.81
C GLU A 496 -21.72 -12.84 -20.59
N LYS A 497 -21.35 -11.57 -20.39
CA LYS A 497 -21.62 -10.78 -19.17
C LYS A 497 -21.28 -11.56 -17.88
N PHE A 498 -20.26 -12.39 -17.96
CA PHE A 498 -19.83 -13.26 -16.87
C PHE A 498 -18.81 -12.50 -16.03
N ASN A 499 -19.07 -12.36 -14.74
CA ASN A 499 -18.13 -11.74 -13.79
C ASN A 499 -18.26 -12.47 -12.46
N LYS A 500 -17.50 -13.55 -12.28
CA LYS A 500 -17.54 -14.36 -11.05
C LYS A 500 -16.24 -14.21 -10.28
N VAL A 501 -16.33 -14.39 -8.97
CA VAL A 501 -15.17 -14.54 -8.10
C VAL A 501 -15.27 -15.87 -7.39
N ARG A 502 -14.13 -16.55 -7.21
CA ARG A 502 -14.08 -17.84 -6.51
C ARG A 502 -12.86 -17.96 -5.62
N LEU A 503 -13.03 -18.61 -4.46
CA LEU A 503 -11.95 -18.89 -3.53
C LEU A 503 -11.41 -20.30 -3.75
N GLU A 504 -10.10 -20.41 -3.91
CA GLU A 504 -9.40 -21.69 -3.95
C GLU A 504 -8.43 -21.79 -2.78
N ARG A 505 -8.31 -22.99 -2.19
CA ARG A 505 -7.36 -23.24 -1.10
C ARG A 505 -5.96 -23.46 -1.69
N LEU A 506 -4.97 -22.81 -1.09
CA LEU A 506 -3.57 -23.01 -1.41
C LEU A 506 -3.08 -24.36 -0.85
N ASN A 507 -2.21 -25.02 -1.60
CA ASN A 507 -1.54 -26.24 -1.19
C ASN A 507 -0.13 -25.91 -0.67
N TYR A 508 -0.01 -25.50 0.59
CA TYR A 508 1.27 -25.13 1.23
C TYR A 508 1.60 -26.05 2.41
#